data_AF-A0A348PD19-F1
#
_entry.id   AF-A0A348PD19-F1
#
_cell.length_a   1.000
_cell.length_b   1.000
_cell.length_c   1.000
_cell.angle_alpha   90.00
_cell.angle_beta   90.00
_cell.angle_gamma   90.00
#
_symmetry.space_group_name_H-M   'P 1'
#
loop_
_entity.id
_entity.type
_entity.pdbx_description
1 polymer ?
#
loop_
_entity_poly.entity_id
_entity_poly.type
_entity_poly.pdbx_seq_one_letter_code
_entity_poly.pdbx_strand_id
1 'polypeptide(L)'
;MAELEKGVVEGAGAAPLAAFLAGKLDSLKGKRVALVLCGGNIDPLVFSRVIEQGLAVDGRLVKFSAVISDRPGGLADLAGTLAKCGASVQDIVHERTFGEADVSTVTVQCIVEVRDRSHAQELFEDLHARGVRITSRSAPAE
;
A
#
# COMPACT_ATOMS: atom_id res chain seq x y z
N MET A 1 -14.41 -0.84 -10.05
CA MET A 1 -15.34 -1.97 -10.29
C MET A 1 -15.67 -2.71 -9.00
N ALA A 2 -14.71 -3.35 -8.34
CA ALA A 2 -14.99 -4.10 -7.10
C ALA A 2 -15.51 -3.21 -5.96
N GLU A 3 -14.91 -2.04 -5.73
CA GLU A 3 -15.33 -1.14 -4.63
C GLU A 3 -16.70 -0.49 -4.86
N LEU A 4 -16.93 0.08 -6.05
CA LEU A 4 -18.13 0.87 -6.37
C LEU A 4 -19.30 0.02 -6.89
N GLU A 5 -19.04 -0.81 -7.91
CA GLU A 5 -20.07 -1.58 -8.62
C GLU A 5 -20.28 -2.98 -8.02
N LYS A 6 -19.47 -3.36 -7.02
CA LYS A 6 -19.47 -4.69 -6.38
C LYS A 6 -19.31 -5.87 -7.35
N GLY A 7 -18.81 -5.60 -8.56
CA GLY A 7 -18.54 -6.59 -9.60
C GLY A 7 -17.05 -6.91 -9.71
N VAL A 8 -16.75 -8.17 -10.00
CA VAL A 8 -15.39 -8.68 -10.23
C VAL A 8 -15.31 -9.30 -11.61
N VAL A 9 -14.29 -8.91 -12.37
CA VAL A 9 -13.98 -9.46 -13.70
C VAL A 9 -12.49 -9.70 -13.81
N GLU A 10 -12.11 -10.64 -14.65
CA GLU A 10 -10.70 -10.90 -14.98
C GLU A 10 -10.13 -9.81 -15.90
N GLY A 11 -8.80 -9.76 -16.04
CA GLY A 11 -8.11 -8.70 -16.79
C GLY A 11 -8.58 -8.54 -18.23
N ALA A 12 -8.82 -9.65 -18.95
CA ALA A 12 -9.35 -9.59 -20.32
C ALA A 12 -10.75 -8.97 -20.39
N GLY A 13 -11.61 -9.30 -19.43
CA GLY A 13 -12.95 -8.74 -19.30
C GLY A 13 -12.99 -7.27 -18.91
N ALA A 14 -11.95 -6.78 -18.22
CA ALA A 14 -11.78 -5.38 -17.84
C ALA A 14 -11.13 -4.52 -18.94
N ALA A 15 -10.56 -5.11 -19.99
CA ALA A 15 -9.76 -4.38 -20.99
C ALA A 15 -10.51 -3.22 -21.68
N PRO A 16 -11.79 -3.36 -22.09
CA PRO A 16 -12.54 -2.25 -22.68
C PRO A 16 -12.73 -1.08 -21.70
N LEU A 17 -12.95 -1.39 -20.42
CA LEU A 17 -13.06 -0.38 -19.35
C LEU A 17 -11.72 0.31 -19.09
N ALA A 18 -10.62 -0.44 -19.07
CA ALA A 18 -9.29 0.13 -18.92
C ALA A 18 -8.94 1.11 -20.05
N ALA A 19 -9.22 0.75 -21.30
CA ALA A 19 -9.01 1.64 -22.44
C ALA A 19 -9.87 2.91 -22.37
N PHE A 20 -11.11 2.78 -21.90
CA PHE A 20 -12.01 3.90 -21.68
C PHE A 20 -11.49 4.86 -20.59
N LEU A 21 -11.13 4.34 -19.42
CA LEU A 21 -10.60 5.14 -18.31
C LEU A 21 -9.25 5.79 -18.65
N ALA A 22 -8.41 5.12 -19.44
CA ALA A 22 -7.15 5.67 -19.93
C ALA A 22 -7.30 6.70 -21.06
N GLY A 23 -8.54 7.03 -21.46
CA GLY A 23 -8.80 8.01 -22.51
C GLY A 23 -8.32 7.58 -23.92
N LYS A 24 -8.12 6.28 -24.15
CA LYS A 24 -7.54 5.76 -25.41
C LYS A 24 -8.56 5.52 -26.53
N LEU A 25 -9.82 5.96 -26.35
CA LEU A 25 -10.95 5.66 -27.24
C LEU A 25 -11.50 6.93 -27.93
N ASP A 26 -10.61 7.78 -28.45
CA ASP A 26 -10.99 9.07 -29.07
C ASP A 26 -12.04 8.94 -30.18
N SER A 27 -12.01 7.85 -30.95
CA SER A 27 -12.97 7.56 -32.04
C SER A 27 -14.41 7.33 -31.58
N LEU A 28 -14.62 7.18 -30.26
CA LEU A 28 -15.91 6.95 -29.63
C LEU A 28 -16.47 8.19 -28.92
N LYS A 29 -15.75 9.33 -28.91
CA LYS A 29 -16.21 10.58 -28.30
C LYS A 29 -17.57 11.02 -28.87
N GLY A 30 -18.48 11.44 -27.97
CA GLY A 30 -19.83 11.88 -28.31
C GLY A 30 -20.82 10.75 -28.67
N LYS A 31 -20.40 9.48 -28.67
CA LYS A 31 -21.27 8.34 -28.94
C LYS A 31 -21.84 7.76 -27.65
N ARG A 32 -23.00 7.13 -27.75
CA ARG A 32 -23.52 6.24 -26.71
C ARG A 32 -22.82 4.89 -26.87
N VAL A 33 -22.01 4.51 -25.87
CA VAL A 33 -21.20 3.29 -25.89
C VAL A 33 -21.59 2.43 -24.69
N ALA A 34 -21.80 1.14 -24.93
CA ALA A 34 -21.91 0.14 -23.89
C ALA A 34 -20.62 -0.68 -23.85
N LEU A 35 -20.01 -0.79 -22.67
CA LEU A 35 -18.87 -1.68 -22.45
C LEU A 35 -19.40 -3.01 -21.92
N VAL A 36 -19.05 -4.10 -22.60
CA VAL A 36 -19.37 -5.44 -22.12
C VAL A 36 -18.28 -5.87 -21.15
N LEU A 37 -18.69 -6.10 -19.91
CA LEU A 37 -17.85 -6.71 -18.88
C LEU A 37 -18.16 -8.21 -18.86
N CYS A 38 -17.13 -9.05 -19.04
CA CYS A 38 -17.27 -10.49 -19.08
C CYS A 38 -16.17 -11.18 -18.26
N GLY A 39 -16.36 -12.48 -17.97
CA GLY A 39 -15.49 -13.21 -17.04
C GLY A 39 -15.77 -12.86 -15.58
N GLY A 40 -15.09 -13.54 -14.67
CA GLY A 40 -15.36 -13.42 -13.23
C GLY A 40 -14.99 -14.65 -12.42
N ASN A 41 -14.40 -15.66 -13.06
CA ASN A 41 -13.84 -16.83 -12.37
C ASN A 41 -12.40 -16.53 -11.96
N ILE A 42 -12.22 -15.47 -11.19
CA ILE A 42 -10.92 -15.09 -10.66
C ILE A 42 -10.59 -15.96 -9.45
N ASP A 43 -9.34 -16.40 -9.39
CA ASP A 43 -8.81 -17.05 -8.18
C ASP A 43 -8.82 -16.05 -7.00
N PRO A 44 -9.34 -16.43 -5.81
CA PRO A 44 -9.41 -15.53 -4.66
C PRO A 44 -8.05 -14.97 -4.18
N LEU A 45 -6.96 -15.73 -4.33
CA LEU A 45 -5.62 -15.25 -3.98
C LEU A 45 -5.13 -14.21 -4.99
N VAL A 46 -5.40 -14.44 -6.28
CA VAL A 46 -5.11 -13.44 -7.32
C VAL A 46 -5.92 -12.17 -7.07
N PHE A 47 -7.21 -12.29 -6.75
CA PHE A 47 -8.06 -11.15 -6.44
C PHE A 47 -7.55 -10.36 -5.23
N SER A 48 -7.16 -11.05 -4.16
CA SER A 48 -6.60 -10.43 -2.95
C SER A 48 -5.32 -9.64 -3.27
N ARG A 49 -4.40 -10.21 -4.06
CA ARG A 49 -3.17 -9.54 -4.48
C ARG A 49 -3.43 -8.28 -5.32
N VAL A 50 -4.43 -8.32 -6.21
CA VAL A 50 -4.83 -7.16 -7.01
C VAL A 50 -5.40 -6.05 -6.12
N ILE A 51 -6.18 -6.40 -5.09
CA ILE A 51 -6.68 -5.42 -4.11
C ILE A 51 -5.51 -4.75 -3.38
N GLU A 52 -4.56 -5.54 -2.85
CA GLU A 52 -3.39 -5.00 -2.16
C GLU A 52 -2.56 -4.06 -3.05
N GLN A 53 -2.34 -4.44 -4.32
CA GLN A 53 -1.68 -3.58 -5.29
C GLN A 53 -2.47 -2.28 -5.53
N GLY A 54 -3.79 -2.37 -5.64
CA GLY A 54 -4.67 -1.21 -5.77
C GLY A 54 -4.55 -0.26 -4.57
N LEU A 55 -4.57 -0.79 -3.35
CA LEU A 55 -4.39 0.00 -2.12
C LEU A 55 -3.00 0.66 -2.08
N ALA A 56 -1.96 -0.05 -2.52
CA ALA A 56 -0.61 0.51 -2.58
C ALA A 56 -0.52 1.66 -3.60
N VAL A 57 -1.05 1.47 -4.82
CA VAL A 57 -1.09 2.51 -5.87
C VAL A 57 -1.90 3.73 -5.44
N ASP A 58 -3.00 3.51 -4.71
CA ASP A 58 -3.82 4.60 -4.17
C ASP A 58 -3.16 5.30 -2.96
N GLY A 59 -2.06 4.74 -2.43
CA GLY A 59 -1.35 5.25 -1.25
C GLY A 59 -2.08 4.98 0.06
N ARG A 60 -3.01 4.01 0.07
CA ARG A 60 -3.71 3.48 1.25
C ARG A 60 -2.94 2.36 1.94
N LEU A 61 -1.95 1.78 1.28
CA LEU A 61 -1.03 0.80 1.85
C LEU A 61 0.41 1.29 1.65
N VAL A 62 1.16 1.43 2.74
CA VAL A 62 2.54 1.92 2.69
C VAL A 62 3.50 0.92 3.30
N LYS A 63 4.62 0.72 2.60
CA LYS A 63 5.71 -0.14 3.04
C LYS A 63 6.99 0.68 3.20
N PHE A 64 7.62 0.55 4.36
CA PHE A 64 8.83 1.30 4.70
C PHE A 64 9.74 0.52 5.64
N SER A 65 11.01 0.92 5.70
CA SER A 65 11.97 0.43 6.69
C SER A 65 12.31 1.54 7.68
N ALA A 66 12.27 1.19 8.96
CA ALA A 66 12.62 2.07 10.06
C ALA A 66 13.77 1.46 10.88
N VAL A 67 14.69 2.30 11.34
CA VAL A 67 15.70 1.92 12.33
C VAL A 67 15.21 2.32 13.70
N ILE A 68 15.16 1.36 14.61
CA ILE A 68 14.73 1.52 15.99
C ILE A 68 15.81 1.02 16.96
N SER A 69 15.64 1.32 18.24
CA SER A 69 16.47 0.78 19.32
C SER A 69 16.28 -0.75 19.44
N ASP A 70 17.37 -1.52 19.52
CA ASP A 70 17.33 -2.97 19.82
C ASP A 70 17.24 -3.26 21.34
N ARG A 71 16.75 -2.29 22.12
CA ARG A 71 16.42 -2.47 23.54
C ARG A 71 14.94 -2.75 23.73
N PRO A 72 14.55 -3.41 24.84
CA PRO A 72 13.14 -3.53 25.22
C PRO A 72 12.45 -2.16 25.17
N GLY A 73 11.30 -2.11 24.48
CA GLY A 73 10.55 -0.87 24.27
C GLY A 73 10.68 -0.28 22.87
N GLY A 74 11.78 -0.50 22.13
CA GLY A 74 11.96 0.11 20.80
C GLY A 74 10.84 -0.21 19.82
N LEU A 75 10.44 -1.48 19.73
CA LEU A 75 9.31 -1.90 18.90
C LEU A 75 7.96 -1.42 19.46
N ALA A 76 7.84 -1.32 20.78
CA ALA A 76 6.63 -0.82 21.43
C ALA A 76 6.42 0.69 21.16
N ASP A 77 7.50 1.47 21.16
CA ASP A 77 7.48 2.90 20.82
C ASP A 77 7.10 3.12 19.34
N LEU A 78 7.65 2.30 18.43
CA LEU A 78 7.26 2.29 17.03
C LEU A 78 5.77 1.98 16.87
N ALA A 79 5.31 0.83 17.40
CA ALA A 79 3.93 0.40 17.33
C ALA A 79 2.96 1.42 17.97
N GLY A 80 3.35 2.00 19.10
CA GLY A 80 2.58 3.05 19.77
C GLY A 80 2.50 4.34 18.97
N THR A 81 3.51 4.67 18.17
CA THR A 81 3.48 5.81 17.25
C THR A 81 2.54 5.55 16.08
N LEU A 82 2.63 4.35 15.46
CA LEU A 82 1.71 3.93 14.39
C LEU A 82 0.25 3.98 14.86
N ALA A 83 -0.03 3.45 16.05
CA ALA A 83 -1.37 3.44 16.64
C ALA A 83 -1.90 4.86 16.92
N LYS A 84 -1.05 5.79 17.41
CA LYS A 84 -1.45 7.17 17.69
C LYS A 84 -1.79 7.96 16.43
N CYS A 85 -1.07 7.70 15.34
CA CYS A 85 -1.41 8.26 14.04
C CYS A 85 -2.71 7.67 13.49
N GLY A 86 -3.14 6.49 13.96
CA GLY A 86 -4.30 5.77 13.43
C GLY A 86 -3.96 4.90 12.22
N ALA A 87 -2.69 4.52 12.05
CA ALA A 87 -2.27 3.56 11.05
C ALA A 87 -2.52 2.13 11.55
N SER A 88 -3.07 1.27 10.68
CA SER A 88 -3.27 -0.15 11.00
C SER A 88 -2.07 -0.95 10.54
N VAL A 89 -1.54 -1.81 11.41
CA VAL A 89 -0.37 -2.62 11.10
C VAL A 89 -0.80 -3.92 10.41
N GLN A 90 -0.37 -4.10 9.15
CA GLN A 90 -0.57 -5.35 8.43
C GLN A 90 0.58 -6.32 8.69
N ASP A 91 1.82 -5.83 8.65
CA ASP A 91 3.00 -6.65 8.90
C ASP A 91 4.15 -5.84 9.51
N ILE A 92 4.90 -6.49 10.39
CA ILE A 92 6.14 -5.97 10.96
C ILE A 92 7.16 -7.11 10.99
N VAL A 93 8.20 -6.95 10.18
CA VAL A 93 9.32 -7.89 10.10
C VAL A 93 10.55 -7.25 10.73
N HIS A 94 11.05 -7.87 11.78
CA HIS A 94 12.20 -7.43 12.53
C HIS A 94 13.45 -8.18 12.06
N GLU A 95 14.38 -7.50 11.40
CA GLU A 95 15.55 -8.12 10.79
C GLU A 95 16.82 -7.79 11.59
N ARG A 96 17.30 -8.76 12.39
CA ARG A 96 18.52 -8.63 13.19
C ARG A 96 19.79 -9.07 12.46
N THR A 97 19.65 -9.79 11.36
CA THR A 97 20.75 -10.55 10.74
C THR A 97 21.66 -9.69 9.83
N PHE A 98 21.20 -8.51 9.40
CA PHE A 98 21.91 -7.62 8.47
C PHE A 98 21.93 -6.15 8.94
N GLY A 99 22.08 -5.90 10.23
CA GLY A 99 22.14 -4.55 10.79
C GLY A 99 23.45 -3.81 10.49
N GLU A 100 23.36 -2.50 10.24
CA GLU A 100 24.52 -1.60 10.15
C GLU A 100 25.40 -1.67 11.41
N ALA A 101 26.61 -1.09 11.35
CA ALA A 101 27.70 -1.21 12.32
C ALA A 101 27.41 -0.84 13.79
N ASP A 102 26.18 -0.46 14.14
CA ASP A 102 25.73 -0.09 15.49
C ASP A 102 24.89 -1.20 16.14
N VAL A 103 25.54 -1.94 17.04
CA VAL A 103 24.98 -3.08 17.83
C VAL A 103 23.73 -2.70 18.63
N SER A 104 23.44 -1.40 18.80
CA SER A 104 22.32 -0.91 19.59
C SER A 104 21.03 -0.65 18.80
N THR A 105 21.06 -0.83 17.47
CA THR A 105 19.94 -0.53 16.60
C THR A 105 19.55 -1.71 15.73
N VAL A 106 18.32 -1.68 15.23
CA VAL A 106 17.81 -2.73 14.37
C VAL A 106 16.84 -2.18 13.33
N THR A 107 16.86 -2.79 12.15
CA THR A 107 15.96 -2.44 11.06
C THR A 107 14.67 -3.25 11.16
N VAL A 108 13.56 -2.54 11.04
CA VAL A 108 12.23 -3.10 11.00
C VAL A 108 11.56 -2.70 9.70
N GLN A 109 11.07 -3.68 8.96
CA GLN A 109 10.22 -3.45 7.80
C GLN A 109 8.77 -3.45 8.25
N CYS A 110 8.03 -2.41 7.90
CA CYS A 110 6.63 -2.26 8.23
C CYS A 110 5.80 -2.21 6.95
N ILE A 111 4.64 -2.85 6.99
CA ILE A 111 3.55 -2.68 6.04
C ILE A 111 2.35 -2.20 6.85
N VAL A 112 1.87 -1.00 6.56
CA VAL A 112 0.78 -0.38 7.31
C VAL A 112 -0.27 0.21 6.37
N GLU A 113 -1.53 0.12 6.78
CA GLU A 113 -2.65 0.73 6.11
C GLU A 113 -2.91 2.13 6.67
N VAL A 114 -3.22 3.05 5.77
CA VAL A 114 -3.51 4.46 6.03
C VAL A 114 -4.76 4.86 5.25
N ARG A 115 -5.42 5.95 5.67
CA ARG A 115 -6.62 6.46 4.98
C ARG A 115 -6.34 6.91 3.55
N ASP A 116 -5.22 7.58 3.33
CA ASP A 116 -4.78 8.14 2.06
C ASP A 116 -3.30 8.58 2.13
N ARG A 117 -2.82 9.17 1.03
CA ARG A 117 -1.45 9.71 0.90
C ARG A 117 -1.13 10.84 1.88
N SER A 118 -2.11 11.67 2.27
CA SER A 118 -1.90 12.74 3.25
C SER A 118 -1.66 12.14 4.62
N HIS A 119 -2.47 11.15 5.00
CA HIS A 119 -2.30 10.43 6.26
C HIS A 119 -0.97 9.66 6.32
N ALA A 120 -0.49 9.09 5.20
CA ALA A 120 0.86 8.53 5.13
C ALA A 120 1.94 9.58 5.44
N GLN A 121 1.79 10.79 4.92
CA GLN A 121 2.74 11.87 5.12
C GLN A 121 2.76 12.34 6.59
N GLU A 122 1.58 12.53 7.19
CA GLU A 122 1.42 12.81 8.62
C GLU A 122 2.13 11.74 9.48
N LEU A 123 1.93 10.46 9.14
CA LEU A 123 2.59 9.35 9.84
C LEU A 123 4.12 9.46 9.79
N PHE A 124 4.70 9.75 8.62
CA PHE A 124 6.15 9.86 8.48
C PHE A 124 6.73 11.07 9.22
N GLU A 125 5.97 12.17 9.30
CA GLU A 125 6.35 13.35 10.08
C GLU A 125 6.35 13.04 11.58
N ASP A 126 5.33 12.35 12.09
CA ASP A 126 5.25 11.92 13.49
C ASP A 126 6.37 10.95 13.88
N LEU A 127 6.68 9.99 13.00
CA LEU A 127 7.81 9.06 13.19
C LEU A 127 9.14 9.82 13.25
N HIS A 128 9.36 10.76 12.34
CA HIS A 128 10.57 11.59 12.32
C HIS A 128 10.68 12.47 13.58
N ALA A 129 9.59 13.08 14.03
CA ALA A 129 9.54 13.90 15.24
C ALA A 129 9.89 13.10 16.51
N ARG A 130 9.62 11.79 16.52
CA ARG A 130 10.00 10.87 17.60
C ARG A 130 11.40 10.27 17.46
N GLY A 131 12.17 10.70 16.47
CA GLY A 131 13.54 10.23 16.24
C GLY A 131 13.62 8.87 15.56
N VAL A 132 12.52 8.35 15.01
CA VAL A 132 12.54 7.12 14.20
C VAL A 132 13.11 7.45 12.82
N ARG A 133 14.24 6.82 12.47
CA ARG A 133 14.89 7.04 11.18
C ARG A 133 14.29 6.10 10.13
N ILE A 134 13.70 6.67 9.07
CA ILE A 134 13.19 5.91 7.93
C ILE A 134 14.31 5.75 6.89
N THR A 135 14.70 4.51 6.57
CA THR A 135 15.82 4.21 5.65
C THR A 135 15.36 3.92 4.23
N SER A 136 14.14 3.40 4.05
CA SER A 136 13.55 3.22 2.73
C SER A 136 12.04 3.38 2.78
N ARG A 137 11.47 3.85 1.68
CA ARG A 137 10.04 3.84 1.41
C ARG A 137 9.87 3.18 0.05
N SER A 138 9.13 2.09 -0.02
CA SER A 138 8.80 1.49 -1.31
C SER A 138 7.52 2.14 -1.82
N ALA A 139 7.63 2.87 -2.94
CA ALA A 139 6.48 3.14 -3.77
C ALA A 139 6.08 1.84 -4.49
N PRO A 140 4.79 1.66 -4.82
CA PRO A 140 4.37 0.60 -5.74
C PRO A 140 5.16 0.76 -7.05
N ALA A 141 5.61 -0.34 -7.64
CA ALA A 141 6.23 -0.30 -8.96
C ALA A 141 5.22 0.28 -9.97
N GLU A 142 5.66 1.31 -10.72
CA GLU A 142 4.90 1.96 -11.80
C GLU A 142 4.61 1.01 -12.98
#